data_AF-A0A7G6A4J4-F1
#
_entry.id   AF-A0A7G6A4J4-F1
#
_cell.length_a   1.000
_cell.length_b   1.000
_cell.length_c   1.000
_cell.angle_alpha   90.00
_cell.angle_beta   90.00
_cell.angle_gamma   90.00
#
_symmetry.space_group_name_H-M   'P 1'
#
loop_
_entity.id
_entity.type
_entity.pdbx_description
1 polymer ?
#
loop_
_entity_poly.entity_id
_entity_poly.type
_entity_poly.pdbx_seq_one_letter_code
_entity_poly.pdbx_strand_id
1 'polypeptide(L)'
;MAHAAAALLRTLPPDAPSVLRTWSERLDAQCAALHADLLAQAPWMRAVQEYVLGASLTRIPTLRELAAYQQEPGADDAQRLLARMVEEGAATARARLEDIAELVRRAREFAEMEFAFLQRPDNGLLARGWQVDEDRLMEAGDGLLASQARLASFVGIAAGQLPARHWAALKRPLCVVDGEQLLLSPAGALSDYLAPLLVMPRYRGSLFDQACHAIVRVQVEHARRHSLPRGMSESACNSVDSALQYQTGTFGVPGTGCARGSADASVIAPYAGMLALMVAPQSACANLERLAQLGCMGEFGFYEALDCSAARLPRGQRHAVVRAFVGQHQAMGLLALSWLLRERPLQRHFEADARLRANLLLLQEPVPENGAFAAPRFEQEAAQAAPRQAHVPAQRLVHGPGATPVQLQLLSNGRYHVMVTSDGGGYSACGDLAITRWCGDGSGADSGLSCCLRDVDSGALWSAGWRPTLAVPDGYEACLSEGRVELRRRDHDILLATEIVVSPEDDIELRRMRVTNASSAARTLELTSHVPLAWRSAGAADALPWPALPADRNPGRARRHPGYTPSGAA
;
A
#
# COMPACT_ATOMS: atom_id res chain seq x y z
N MET A 1 -25.62 -28.41 3.86
CA MET A 1 -24.70 -27.27 4.01
C MET A 1 -25.43 -25.96 4.27
N ALA A 2 -26.35 -25.51 3.42
CA ALA A 2 -27.10 -24.25 3.65
C ALA A 2 -27.77 -24.17 5.04
N HIS A 3 -28.48 -25.22 5.46
CA HIS A 3 -29.04 -25.31 6.82
C HIS A 3 -28.00 -25.19 7.94
N ALA A 4 -26.79 -25.73 7.74
CA ALA A 4 -25.71 -25.67 8.72
C ALA A 4 -25.05 -24.28 8.77
N ALA A 5 -24.91 -23.60 7.62
CA ALA A 5 -24.41 -22.23 7.54
C ALA A 5 -25.38 -21.24 8.22
N ALA A 6 -26.68 -21.36 7.94
CA ALA A 6 -27.71 -20.58 8.63
C ALA A 6 -27.73 -20.86 10.14
N ALA A 7 -27.58 -22.12 10.54
CA ALA A 7 -27.49 -22.49 11.96
C ALA A 7 -26.28 -21.84 12.63
N LEU A 8 -25.09 -21.91 12.00
CA LEU A 8 -23.86 -21.29 12.50
C LEU A 8 -24.07 -19.81 12.82
N LEU A 9 -24.63 -19.05 11.87
CA LEU A 9 -24.90 -17.62 12.03
C LEU A 9 -25.85 -17.33 13.19
N ARG A 10 -26.92 -18.12 13.34
CA ARG A 10 -27.88 -17.97 14.47
C ARG A 10 -27.29 -18.34 15.82
N THR A 11 -26.32 -19.25 15.85
CA THR A 11 -25.67 -19.73 17.09
C THR A 11 -24.47 -18.90 17.52
N LEU A 12 -24.05 -17.90 16.72
CA LEU A 12 -22.96 -17.02 17.10
C LEU A 12 -23.33 -16.19 18.34
N PRO A 13 -22.49 -16.18 19.38
CA PRO A 13 -22.76 -15.37 20.55
C PRO A 13 -22.67 -13.87 20.22
N PRO A 14 -23.36 -13.00 20.98
CA PRO A 14 -23.43 -11.56 20.68
C PRO A 14 -22.05 -10.87 20.72
N ASP A 15 -21.12 -11.38 21.53
CA ASP A 15 -19.73 -10.93 21.70
C ASP A 15 -18.74 -11.58 20.72
N ALA A 16 -19.21 -12.37 19.76
CA ALA A 16 -18.34 -12.96 18.74
C ALA A 16 -17.54 -11.88 17.99
N PRO A 17 -16.27 -12.14 17.64
CA PRO A 17 -15.46 -11.20 16.86
C PRO A 17 -16.18 -10.77 15.58
N SER A 18 -16.14 -9.47 15.27
CA SER A 18 -16.81 -8.91 14.09
C SER A 18 -16.46 -9.66 12.80
N VAL A 19 -15.17 -9.98 12.61
CA VAL A 19 -14.65 -10.75 11.48
C VAL A 19 -15.34 -12.12 11.35
N LEU A 20 -15.51 -12.84 12.45
CA LEU A 20 -16.17 -14.15 12.44
C LEU A 20 -17.64 -14.04 12.03
N ARG A 21 -18.32 -12.99 12.50
CA ARG A 21 -19.71 -12.70 12.11
C ARG A 21 -19.81 -12.41 10.62
N THR A 22 -19.00 -11.50 10.10
CA THR A 22 -18.97 -11.14 8.68
C THR A 22 -18.70 -12.35 7.78
N TRP A 23 -17.74 -13.21 8.15
CA TRP A 23 -17.47 -14.43 7.36
C TRP A 23 -18.59 -15.46 7.43
N SER A 24 -19.28 -15.57 8.58
CA SER A 24 -20.42 -16.46 8.72
C SER A 24 -21.63 -15.99 7.90
N GLU A 25 -21.88 -14.67 7.86
CA GLU A 25 -22.90 -14.05 7.00
C GLU A 25 -22.61 -14.29 5.52
N ARG A 26 -21.35 -14.11 5.09
CA ARG A 26 -20.92 -14.40 3.72
C ARG A 26 -21.09 -15.87 3.36
N LEU A 27 -20.73 -16.78 4.26
CA LEU A 27 -20.90 -18.22 4.06
C LEU A 27 -22.37 -18.61 3.91
N ASP A 28 -23.25 -18.07 4.76
CA ASP A 28 -24.69 -18.32 4.67
C ASP A 28 -25.27 -17.81 3.34
N ALA A 29 -24.96 -16.56 2.98
CA ALA A 29 -25.38 -15.96 1.71
C ALA A 29 -24.89 -16.77 0.50
N GLN A 30 -23.64 -17.23 0.50
CA GLN A 30 -23.09 -18.08 -0.56
C GLN A 30 -23.78 -19.43 -0.63
N CYS A 31 -24.03 -20.09 0.51
CA CYS A 31 -24.73 -21.37 0.53
C CYS A 31 -26.19 -21.22 0.05
N ALA A 32 -26.88 -20.15 0.44
CA ALA A 32 -28.23 -19.85 -0.01
C ALA A 32 -28.27 -19.59 -1.52
N ALA A 33 -27.33 -18.81 -2.05
CA ALA A 33 -27.21 -18.53 -3.48
C ALA A 33 -26.93 -19.81 -4.30
N LEU A 34 -25.99 -20.66 -3.84
CA LEU A 34 -25.70 -21.95 -4.50
C LEU A 34 -26.91 -22.90 -4.47
N HIS A 35 -27.64 -22.94 -3.36
CA HIS A 35 -28.86 -23.74 -3.26
C HIS A 35 -29.96 -23.22 -4.19
N ALA A 36 -30.13 -21.90 -4.29
CA ALA A 36 -31.08 -21.29 -5.22
C ALA A 36 -30.72 -21.59 -6.68
N ASP A 37 -29.43 -21.48 -7.06
CA ASP A 37 -28.95 -21.78 -8.42
C ASP A 37 -29.18 -23.26 -8.78
N LEU A 38 -28.91 -24.18 -7.84
CA LEU A 38 -29.20 -25.60 -7.99
C LEU A 38 -30.70 -25.85 -8.24
N LEU A 39 -31.58 -25.22 -7.45
CA LEU A 39 -33.02 -25.41 -7.59
C LEU A 39 -33.61 -24.74 -8.84
N ALA A 40 -32.96 -23.71 -9.37
CA ALA A 40 -33.33 -23.12 -10.66
C ALA A 40 -32.99 -24.06 -11.83
N GLN A 41 -31.85 -24.76 -11.74
CA GLN A 41 -31.42 -25.71 -12.78
C GLN A 41 -32.10 -27.08 -12.63
N ALA A 42 -32.45 -27.49 -11.41
CA ALA A 42 -33.04 -28.78 -11.11
C ALA A 42 -34.29 -28.64 -10.21
N PRO A 43 -35.39 -28.01 -10.69
CA PRO A 43 -36.57 -27.75 -9.87
C PRO A 43 -37.26 -29.03 -9.37
N TRP A 44 -37.14 -30.14 -10.08
CA TRP A 44 -37.64 -31.45 -9.65
C TRP A 44 -36.96 -31.96 -8.36
N MET A 45 -35.80 -31.41 -7.99
CA MET A 45 -35.13 -31.74 -6.72
C MET A 45 -35.96 -31.34 -5.50
N ARG A 46 -36.92 -30.42 -5.64
CA ARG A 46 -37.87 -30.08 -4.57
C ARG A 46 -38.86 -31.21 -4.29
N ALA A 47 -39.05 -32.10 -5.25
CA ALA A 47 -40.12 -33.07 -5.26
C ALA A 47 -39.62 -34.53 -5.22
N VAL A 48 -38.34 -34.74 -4.85
CA VAL A 48 -37.65 -36.06 -4.79
C VAL A 48 -38.38 -37.06 -3.88
N GLN A 49 -39.19 -36.60 -2.92
CA GLN A 49 -39.96 -37.47 -2.04
C GLN A 49 -41.32 -37.91 -2.62
N GLU A 50 -41.79 -37.28 -3.70
CA GLU A 50 -43.13 -37.48 -4.28
C GLU A 50 -43.11 -38.28 -5.60
N TYR A 51 -41.96 -38.44 -6.25
CA TYR A 51 -41.86 -39.06 -7.59
C TYR A 51 -40.77 -40.14 -7.67
N VAL A 52 -41.04 -41.21 -8.41
CA VAL A 52 -40.01 -42.19 -8.81
C VAL A 52 -39.16 -41.54 -9.91
N LEU A 53 -38.00 -41.01 -9.55
CA LEU A 53 -37.06 -40.43 -10.50
C LEU A 53 -36.39 -41.52 -11.33
N GLY A 54 -36.31 -41.32 -12.64
CA GLY A 54 -35.48 -42.16 -13.51
C GLY A 54 -34.01 -42.07 -13.11
N ALA A 55 -33.24 -43.15 -13.33
CA ALA A 55 -31.82 -43.20 -12.94
C ALA A 55 -30.99 -42.04 -13.53
N SER A 56 -31.37 -41.52 -14.70
CA SER A 56 -30.75 -40.34 -15.34
C SER A 56 -30.91 -39.04 -14.55
N LEU A 57 -32.01 -38.88 -13.78
CA LEU A 57 -32.28 -37.71 -12.93
C LEU A 57 -31.74 -37.85 -11.51
N THR A 58 -31.29 -39.05 -11.12
CA THR A 58 -30.62 -39.31 -9.83
C THR A 58 -29.13 -38.94 -9.85
N ARG A 59 -28.51 -38.88 -11.04
CA ARG A 59 -27.19 -38.31 -11.26
C ARG A 59 -27.34 -36.80 -11.49
N ILE A 60 -26.43 -35.99 -10.95
CA ILE A 60 -26.36 -34.55 -11.27
C ILE A 60 -25.85 -34.41 -12.72
N PRO A 61 -26.68 -33.93 -13.66
CA PRO A 61 -26.24 -33.72 -15.05
C PRO A 61 -25.31 -32.52 -15.14
N THR A 62 -24.41 -32.53 -16.12
CA THR A 62 -23.71 -31.32 -16.54
C THR A 62 -24.71 -30.34 -17.19
N LEU A 63 -24.34 -29.05 -17.22
CA LEU A 63 -25.20 -28.02 -17.83
C LEU A 63 -25.55 -28.35 -19.30
N ARG A 64 -24.62 -28.95 -20.06
CA ARG A 64 -24.87 -29.39 -21.45
C ARG A 64 -25.79 -30.61 -21.54
N GLU A 65 -25.59 -31.60 -20.66
CA GLU A 65 -26.48 -32.78 -20.61
C GLU A 65 -27.91 -32.35 -20.26
N LEU A 66 -28.08 -31.42 -19.31
CA LEU A 66 -29.38 -30.88 -18.93
C LEU A 66 -30.03 -30.06 -20.06
N ALA A 67 -29.27 -29.20 -20.73
CA ALA A 67 -29.78 -28.39 -21.84
C ALA A 67 -30.24 -29.24 -23.04
N ALA A 68 -29.65 -30.43 -23.23
CA ALA A 68 -30.02 -31.38 -24.26
C ALA A 68 -31.05 -32.43 -23.79
N TYR A 69 -31.46 -32.38 -22.52
CA TYR A 69 -32.34 -33.39 -21.95
C TYR A 69 -33.76 -33.21 -22.50
N GLN A 70 -34.32 -34.29 -23.02
CA GLN A 70 -35.71 -34.33 -23.48
C GLN A 70 -36.45 -35.40 -22.68
N GLN A 71 -37.50 -34.98 -21.98
CA GLN A 71 -38.36 -35.88 -21.24
C GLN A 71 -39.71 -35.99 -21.94
N GLU A 72 -40.05 -37.20 -22.37
CA GLU A 72 -41.38 -37.49 -22.94
C GLU A 72 -42.46 -37.30 -21.85
N PRO A 73 -43.59 -36.66 -22.17
CA PRO A 73 -44.69 -36.51 -21.22
C PRO A 73 -45.29 -37.88 -20.91
N GLY A 74 -45.28 -38.25 -19.63
CA GLY A 74 -45.85 -39.52 -19.18
C GLY A 74 -47.38 -39.53 -19.17
N ALA A 75 -47.95 -40.70 -18.89
CA ALA A 75 -49.39 -40.95 -19.01
C ALA A 75 -50.20 -40.33 -17.85
N ASP A 76 -49.61 -40.23 -16.66
CA ASP A 76 -50.25 -39.68 -15.46
C ASP A 76 -49.86 -38.21 -15.18
N ASP A 77 -50.62 -37.53 -14.32
CA ASP A 77 -50.40 -36.12 -13.97
C ASP A 77 -49.06 -35.88 -13.27
N ALA A 78 -48.59 -36.87 -12.51
CA ALA A 78 -47.32 -36.85 -11.80
C ALA A 78 -46.12 -36.80 -12.77
N GLN A 79 -46.13 -37.65 -13.81
CA GLN A 79 -45.11 -37.68 -14.84
C GLN A 79 -45.16 -36.44 -15.75
N ARG A 80 -46.37 -35.90 -16.01
CA ARG A 80 -46.52 -34.61 -16.72
C ARG A 80 -45.90 -33.45 -15.94
N LEU A 81 -46.12 -33.39 -14.63
CA LEU A 81 -45.53 -32.35 -13.77
C LEU A 81 -44.00 -32.48 -13.69
N LEU A 82 -43.49 -33.70 -13.55
CA LEU A 82 -42.04 -33.96 -13.56
C LEU A 82 -41.41 -33.55 -14.90
N ALA A 83 -42.03 -33.91 -16.03
CA ALA A 83 -41.55 -33.52 -17.36
C ALA A 83 -41.50 -32.00 -17.53
N ARG A 84 -42.50 -31.28 -17.02
CA ARG A 84 -42.50 -29.81 -17.00
C ARG A 84 -41.35 -29.23 -16.17
N MET A 85 -41.13 -29.73 -14.96
CA MET A 85 -40.02 -29.27 -14.11
C MET A 85 -38.66 -29.54 -14.78
N VAL A 86 -38.51 -30.69 -15.43
CA VAL A 86 -37.27 -31.01 -16.16
C VAL A 86 -37.06 -30.08 -17.35
N GLU A 87 -38.11 -29.77 -18.10
CA GLU A 87 -38.05 -28.78 -19.19
C GLU A 87 -37.73 -27.37 -18.69
N GLU A 88 -38.28 -26.94 -17.55
CA GLU A 88 -37.94 -25.66 -16.90
C GLU A 88 -36.44 -25.60 -16.53
N GLY A 89 -35.89 -26.69 -16.01
CA GLY A 89 -34.44 -26.80 -15.75
C GLY A 89 -33.60 -26.81 -17.02
N ALA A 90 -34.03 -27.52 -18.06
CA ALA A 90 -33.38 -27.58 -19.37
C ALA A 90 -33.40 -26.23 -20.10
N ALA A 91 -34.51 -25.48 -20.03
CA ALA A 91 -34.61 -24.12 -20.53
C ALA A 91 -33.64 -23.17 -19.80
N THR A 92 -33.59 -23.25 -18.46
CA THR A 92 -32.63 -22.49 -17.64
C THR A 92 -31.19 -22.81 -18.03
N ALA A 93 -30.88 -24.09 -18.25
CA ALA A 93 -29.55 -24.53 -18.67
C ALA A 93 -29.15 -24.01 -20.06
N ARG A 94 -30.09 -23.99 -21.03
CA ARG A 94 -29.87 -23.41 -22.36
C ARG A 94 -29.56 -21.91 -22.27
N ALA A 95 -30.38 -21.14 -21.55
CA ALA A 95 -30.14 -19.71 -21.34
C ALA A 95 -28.76 -19.45 -20.71
N ARG A 96 -28.37 -20.24 -19.70
CA ARG A 96 -27.05 -20.13 -19.06
C ARG A 96 -25.90 -20.45 -20.02
N LEU A 97 -26.08 -21.41 -20.92
CA LEU A 97 -25.07 -21.73 -21.95
C LEU A 97 -24.92 -20.61 -22.98
N GLU A 98 -26.03 -19.96 -23.36
CA GLU A 98 -26.02 -18.77 -24.22
C GLU A 98 -25.28 -17.61 -23.55
N ASP A 99 -25.58 -17.33 -22.28
CA ASP A 99 -24.87 -16.31 -21.49
C ASP A 99 -23.36 -16.60 -21.40
N ILE A 100 -22.98 -17.86 -21.14
CA ILE A 100 -21.57 -18.27 -21.10
C ILE A 100 -20.91 -18.07 -22.46
N ALA A 101 -21.58 -18.43 -23.55
CA ALA A 101 -21.04 -18.26 -24.91
C ALA A 101 -20.82 -16.78 -25.24
N GLU A 102 -21.75 -15.92 -24.86
CA GLU A 102 -21.65 -14.48 -25.04
C GLU A 102 -20.53 -13.86 -24.18
N LEU A 103 -20.41 -14.27 -22.92
CA LEU A 103 -19.31 -13.86 -22.05
C LEU A 103 -17.95 -14.30 -22.59
N VAL A 104 -17.85 -15.52 -23.13
CA VAL A 104 -16.62 -16.00 -23.78
C VAL A 104 -16.28 -15.17 -25.01
N ARG A 105 -17.28 -14.83 -25.84
CA ARG A 105 -17.08 -13.97 -27.02
C ARG A 105 -16.54 -12.59 -26.60
N ARG A 106 -17.21 -11.93 -25.65
CA ARG A 106 -16.79 -10.62 -25.13
C ARG A 106 -15.40 -10.66 -24.48
N ALA A 107 -15.11 -11.69 -23.69
CA ALA A 107 -13.81 -11.84 -23.05
C ALA A 107 -12.68 -12.00 -24.07
N ARG A 108 -12.92 -12.71 -25.19
CA ARG A 108 -11.96 -12.81 -26.30
C ARG A 108 -11.76 -11.48 -27.00
N GLU A 109 -12.83 -10.73 -27.26
CA GLU A 109 -12.74 -9.40 -27.85
C GLU A 109 -11.93 -8.44 -26.99
N PHE A 110 -12.14 -8.44 -25.67
CA PHE A 110 -11.32 -7.65 -24.74
C PHE A 110 -9.86 -8.12 -24.61
N ALA A 111 -9.57 -9.38 -24.94
CA ALA A 111 -8.22 -9.93 -24.87
C ALA A 111 -7.36 -9.57 -26.10
N GLU A 112 -7.96 -9.17 -27.21
CA GLU A 112 -7.25 -8.71 -28.41
C GLU A 112 -6.75 -7.27 -28.20
N MET A 113 -5.57 -7.15 -27.59
CA MET A 113 -4.88 -5.87 -27.36
C MET A 113 -3.86 -5.59 -28.47
N GLU A 114 -3.72 -4.33 -28.90
CA GLU A 114 -2.72 -3.90 -29.87
C GLU A 114 -1.41 -3.46 -29.18
N PHE A 115 -0.38 -4.30 -29.22
CA PHE A 115 0.96 -4.02 -28.66
C PHE A 115 1.89 -3.32 -29.66
N ALA A 116 1.63 -3.45 -30.97
CA ALA A 116 2.56 -3.01 -32.01
C ALA A 116 2.85 -1.50 -31.96
N PHE A 117 1.84 -0.67 -31.66
CA PHE A 117 2.02 0.79 -31.59
C PHE A 117 2.84 1.24 -30.38
N LEU A 118 2.95 0.41 -29.34
CA LEU A 118 3.79 0.67 -28.17
C LEU A 118 5.26 0.27 -28.41
N GLN A 119 5.58 -0.41 -29.52
CA GLN A 119 6.95 -0.73 -29.86
C GLN A 119 7.70 0.53 -30.28
N ARG A 120 8.79 0.81 -29.57
CA ARG A 120 9.64 1.95 -29.92
C ARG A 120 10.55 1.62 -31.11
N PRO A 121 10.64 2.51 -32.12
CA PRO A 121 11.51 2.28 -33.28
C PRO A 121 13.01 2.29 -32.96
N ASP A 122 13.41 2.98 -31.89
CA ASP A 122 14.82 3.23 -31.54
C ASP A 122 15.54 2.00 -30.98
N ASN A 123 14.86 1.23 -30.12
CA ASN A 123 15.45 0.07 -29.45
C ASN A 123 14.63 -1.23 -29.61
N GLY A 124 13.46 -1.16 -30.26
CA GLY A 124 12.57 -2.30 -30.48
C GLY A 124 11.86 -2.83 -29.22
N LEU A 125 11.99 -2.15 -28.08
CA LEU A 125 11.33 -2.48 -26.82
C LEU A 125 9.95 -1.82 -26.72
N LEU A 126 9.14 -2.28 -25.77
CA LEU A 126 7.84 -1.67 -25.48
C LEU A 126 8.03 -0.41 -24.63
N ALA A 127 7.33 0.65 -25.00
CA ALA A 127 7.11 1.81 -24.14
C ALA A 127 6.28 1.41 -22.91
N ARG A 128 6.44 2.17 -21.81
CA ARG A 128 5.59 2.00 -20.62
C ARG A 128 4.12 2.30 -20.87
N GLY A 129 3.83 3.10 -21.90
CA GLY A 129 2.47 3.47 -22.27
C GLY A 129 2.44 4.56 -23.33
N TRP A 130 1.24 5.05 -23.58
CA TRP A 130 0.96 6.18 -24.46
C TRP A 130 0.28 7.27 -23.65
N GLN A 131 0.80 8.50 -23.76
CA GLN A 131 0.20 9.65 -23.12
C GLN A 131 -0.80 10.29 -24.09
N VAL A 132 -2.09 10.03 -23.87
CA VAL A 132 -3.18 10.40 -24.78
C VAL A 132 -3.27 11.91 -24.99
N ASP A 133 -3.18 12.70 -23.91
CA ASP A 133 -3.32 14.16 -23.98
C ASP A 133 -2.17 14.83 -24.75
N GLU A 134 -0.99 14.22 -24.75
CA GLU A 134 0.21 14.74 -25.42
C GLU A 134 0.48 14.03 -26.76
N ASP A 135 -0.38 13.09 -27.16
CA ASP A 135 -0.22 12.21 -28.32
C ASP A 135 1.20 11.64 -28.43
N ARG A 136 1.76 11.21 -27.29
CA ARG A 136 3.19 10.89 -27.16
C ARG A 136 3.42 9.50 -26.60
N LEU A 137 4.29 8.75 -27.30
CA LEU A 137 4.84 7.50 -26.80
C LEU A 137 5.77 7.76 -25.61
N MET A 138 5.52 7.08 -24.48
CA MET A 138 6.35 7.21 -23.30
C MET A 138 7.73 6.54 -23.49
N GLU A 139 8.63 6.78 -22.54
CA GLU A 139 9.91 6.08 -22.48
C GLU A 139 9.74 4.55 -22.42
N ALA A 140 10.73 3.83 -22.96
CA ALA A 140 10.83 2.39 -22.82
C ALA A 140 10.75 1.98 -21.33
N GLY A 141 10.24 0.77 -21.07
CA GLY A 141 10.47 0.12 -19.78
C GLY A 141 11.95 -0.13 -19.51
N ASP A 142 12.25 -0.76 -18.38
CA ASP A 142 13.61 -1.16 -17.98
C ASP A 142 14.35 -2.03 -19.03
N GLY A 143 13.59 -2.70 -19.90
CA GLY A 143 14.13 -3.59 -20.92
C GLY A 143 14.85 -4.81 -20.32
N LEU A 144 14.50 -5.21 -19.10
CA LEU A 144 15.11 -6.32 -18.38
C LEU A 144 14.26 -7.58 -18.51
N LEU A 145 14.93 -8.72 -18.66
CA LEU A 145 14.26 -10.02 -18.71
C LEU A 145 13.72 -10.45 -17.33
N ALA A 146 14.39 -10.05 -16.24
CA ALA A 146 13.85 -10.19 -14.88
C ALA A 146 12.90 -9.03 -14.56
N SER A 147 11.71 -9.04 -15.15
CA SER A 147 10.67 -8.05 -14.88
C SER A 147 9.29 -8.66 -15.06
N GLN A 148 8.28 -8.00 -14.48
CA GLN A 148 6.87 -8.34 -14.74
C GLN A 148 6.47 -8.03 -16.20
N ALA A 149 7.11 -7.02 -16.81
CA ALA A 149 6.84 -6.58 -18.18
C ALA A 149 7.11 -7.66 -19.24
N ARG A 150 7.93 -8.68 -18.93
CA ARG A 150 8.18 -9.80 -19.85
C ARG A 150 6.91 -10.54 -20.29
N LEU A 151 5.85 -10.52 -19.47
CA LEU A 151 4.58 -11.13 -19.83
C LEU A 151 3.96 -10.42 -21.05
N ALA A 152 3.98 -9.09 -21.08
CA ALA A 152 3.50 -8.31 -22.21
C ALA A 152 4.33 -8.58 -23.47
N SER A 153 5.65 -8.63 -23.34
CA SER A 153 6.56 -9.01 -24.42
C SER A 153 6.24 -10.40 -24.99
N PHE A 154 6.02 -11.39 -24.12
CA PHE A 154 5.67 -12.75 -24.53
C PHE A 154 4.32 -12.78 -25.26
N VAL A 155 3.29 -12.15 -24.69
CA VAL A 155 1.95 -12.13 -25.28
C VAL A 155 1.95 -11.40 -26.62
N GLY A 156 2.65 -10.27 -26.74
CA GLY A 156 2.76 -9.54 -28.01
C GLY A 156 3.45 -10.35 -29.11
N ILE A 157 4.46 -11.16 -28.77
CA ILE A 157 5.09 -12.08 -29.72
C ILE A 157 4.14 -13.23 -30.07
N ALA A 158 3.48 -13.83 -29.08
CA ALA A 158 2.55 -14.93 -29.28
C ALA A 158 1.32 -14.53 -30.11
N ALA A 159 0.89 -13.27 -30.01
CA ALA A 159 -0.16 -12.68 -30.84
C ALA A 159 0.32 -12.32 -32.26
N GLY A 160 1.62 -12.46 -32.57
CA GLY A 160 2.20 -12.10 -33.87
C GLY A 160 2.34 -10.59 -34.10
N GLN A 161 2.17 -9.78 -33.05
CA GLN A 161 2.22 -8.31 -33.14
C GLN A 161 3.63 -7.76 -32.88
N LEU A 162 4.48 -8.52 -32.19
CA LEU A 162 5.88 -8.20 -31.96
C LEU A 162 6.78 -9.28 -32.60
N PRO A 163 7.91 -8.90 -33.20
CA PRO A 163 8.83 -9.87 -33.78
C PRO A 163 9.61 -10.61 -32.69
N ALA A 164 10.03 -11.86 -32.92
CA ALA A 164 10.79 -12.66 -31.94
C ALA A 164 12.09 -11.97 -31.46
N ARG A 165 12.71 -11.12 -32.28
CA ARG A 165 13.87 -10.28 -31.89
C ARG A 165 13.59 -9.35 -30.71
N HIS A 166 12.33 -9.02 -30.44
CA HIS A 166 11.92 -8.25 -29.27
C HIS A 166 12.33 -8.96 -27.97
N TRP A 167 12.15 -10.29 -27.90
CA TRP A 167 12.57 -11.09 -26.74
C TRP A 167 14.09 -11.13 -26.57
N ALA A 168 14.83 -11.16 -27.70
CA ALA A 168 16.28 -11.10 -27.68
C ALA A 168 16.80 -9.73 -27.20
N ALA A 169 16.07 -8.64 -27.47
CA ALA A 169 16.42 -7.28 -27.07
C ALA A 169 16.30 -7.04 -25.55
N LEU A 170 15.53 -7.86 -24.83
CA LEU A 170 15.47 -7.81 -23.36
C LEU A 170 16.84 -8.18 -22.79
N LYS A 171 17.40 -7.31 -21.94
CA LYS A 171 18.73 -7.47 -21.37
C LYS A 171 18.71 -8.56 -20.29
N ARG A 172 19.81 -9.31 -20.20
CA ARG A 172 20.04 -10.40 -19.24
C ARG A 172 21.23 -10.13 -18.30
N PRO A 173 21.32 -8.95 -17.65
CA PRO A 173 22.46 -8.64 -16.79
C PRO A 173 22.50 -9.60 -15.59
N LEU A 174 23.65 -10.21 -15.34
CA LEU A 174 23.85 -11.14 -14.23
C LEU A 174 24.74 -10.51 -13.15
N CYS A 175 24.36 -10.70 -11.90
CA CYS A 175 25.12 -10.31 -10.72
C CYS A 175 25.36 -11.52 -9.80
N VAL A 176 26.33 -11.39 -8.89
CA VAL A 176 26.53 -12.32 -7.78
C VAL A 176 26.25 -11.59 -6.46
N VAL A 177 25.29 -12.10 -5.69
CA VAL A 177 24.91 -11.57 -4.37
C VAL A 177 24.78 -12.74 -3.41
N ASP A 178 25.45 -12.68 -2.26
CA ASP A 178 25.42 -13.75 -1.24
C ASP A 178 25.82 -15.14 -1.76
N GLY A 179 26.71 -15.18 -2.75
CA GLY A 179 27.15 -16.43 -3.40
C GLY A 179 26.17 -16.99 -4.42
N GLU A 180 25.04 -16.32 -4.64
CA GLU A 180 24.03 -16.67 -5.64
C GLU A 180 24.21 -15.86 -6.93
N GLN A 181 24.18 -16.53 -8.08
CA GLN A 181 24.13 -15.88 -9.38
C GLN A 181 22.67 -15.53 -9.71
N LEU A 182 22.40 -14.24 -9.90
CA LEU A 182 21.06 -13.70 -10.05
C LEU A 182 20.96 -12.81 -11.30
N LEU A 183 19.85 -12.93 -12.03
CA LEU A 183 19.47 -12.02 -13.10
C LEU A 183 19.05 -10.68 -12.49
N LEU A 184 19.71 -9.57 -12.77
CA LEU A 184 19.35 -8.27 -12.22
C LEU A 184 17.97 -7.83 -12.72
N SER A 185 17.13 -7.36 -11.79
CA SER A 185 15.81 -6.79 -12.06
C SER A 185 15.81 -5.26 -11.87
N PRO A 186 14.71 -4.54 -12.16
CA PRO A 186 14.66 -3.09 -11.98
C PRO A 186 14.98 -2.66 -10.55
N ALA A 187 14.36 -3.32 -9.57
CA ALA A 187 14.44 -2.94 -8.17
C ALA A 187 14.95 -4.05 -7.24
N GLY A 188 15.17 -5.27 -7.73
CA GLY A 188 15.49 -6.40 -6.87
C GLY A 188 14.29 -6.93 -6.07
N ALA A 189 13.08 -6.63 -6.52
CA ALA A 189 11.84 -7.02 -5.85
C ALA A 189 11.55 -8.51 -6.07
N LEU A 190 10.98 -9.19 -5.07
CA LEU A 190 10.53 -10.59 -5.27
C LEU A 190 9.50 -10.72 -6.40
N SER A 191 8.60 -9.74 -6.54
CA SER A 191 7.57 -9.75 -7.58
C SER A 191 8.14 -9.72 -9.01
N ASP A 192 9.28 -9.09 -9.25
CA ASP A 192 9.93 -9.03 -10.58
C ASP A 192 10.18 -10.43 -11.16
N TYR A 193 10.48 -11.39 -10.28
CA TYR A 193 10.79 -12.76 -10.66
C TYR A 193 9.57 -13.67 -10.54
N LEU A 194 8.82 -13.53 -9.45
CA LEU A 194 7.81 -14.50 -9.03
C LEU A 194 6.40 -14.17 -9.54
N ALA A 195 6.05 -12.90 -9.74
CA ALA A 195 4.73 -12.53 -10.24
C ALA A 195 4.42 -13.18 -11.61
N PRO A 196 5.35 -13.22 -12.58
CA PRO A 196 5.06 -13.87 -13.85
C PRO A 196 4.84 -15.38 -13.72
N LEU A 197 5.35 -16.04 -12.67
CA LEU A 197 5.12 -17.47 -12.44
C LEU A 197 3.64 -17.80 -12.15
N LEU A 198 2.82 -16.81 -11.79
CA LEU A 198 1.39 -17.02 -11.60
C LEU A 198 0.73 -17.57 -12.86
N VAL A 199 1.19 -17.15 -14.04
CA VAL A 199 0.61 -17.52 -15.34
C VAL A 199 1.61 -18.16 -16.29
N MET A 200 2.88 -17.76 -16.27
CA MET A 200 3.91 -18.28 -17.17
C MET A 200 4.54 -19.54 -16.59
N PRO A 201 4.61 -20.66 -17.36
CA PRO A 201 5.27 -21.87 -16.90
C PRO A 201 6.79 -21.67 -16.79
N ARG A 202 7.40 -22.49 -15.94
CA ARG A 202 8.84 -22.46 -15.64
C ARG A 202 9.45 -23.83 -15.94
N TYR A 203 10.64 -23.82 -16.52
CA TYR A 203 11.34 -25.04 -16.93
C TYR A 203 12.57 -25.26 -16.07
N ARG A 204 12.70 -26.45 -15.49
CA ARG A 204 13.80 -26.79 -14.60
C ARG A 204 15.16 -26.57 -15.29
N GLY A 205 16.07 -25.88 -14.60
CA GLY A 205 17.42 -25.61 -15.11
C GLY A 205 17.49 -24.47 -16.13
N SER A 206 16.38 -23.77 -16.43
CA SER A 206 16.43 -22.55 -17.21
C SER A 206 16.92 -21.36 -16.37
N LEU A 207 17.34 -20.28 -17.04
CA LEU A 207 17.73 -19.03 -16.42
C LEU A 207 16.66 -18.48 -15.46
N PHE A 208 15.38 -18.60 -15.83
CA PHE A 208 14.27 -18.17 -14.99
C PHE A 208 14.11 -19.04 -13.75
N ASP A 209 14.28 -20.36 -13.88
CA ASP A 209 14.23 -21.30 -12.76
C ASP A 209 15.31 -20.96 -11.74
N GLN A 210 16.54 -20.78 -12.20
CA GLN A 210 17.66 -20.35 -11.36
C GLN A 210 17.39 -18.99 -10.71
N ALA A 211 16.96 -17.98 -11.48
CA ALA A 211 16.70 -16.64 -10.96
C ALA A 211 15.61 -16.63 -9.87
N CYS A 212 14.53 -17.40 -10.05
CA CYS A 212 13.45 -17.50 -9.06
C CYS A 212 13.92 -18.15 -7.75
N HIS A 213 14.76 -19.20 -7.82
CA HIS A 213 15.34 -19.82 -6.63
C HIS A 213 16.41 -18.93 -5.98
N ALA A 214 17.24 -18.25 -6.77
CA ALA A 214 18.28 -17.34 -6.30
C ALA A 214 17.71 -16.16 -5.52
N ILE A 215 16.70 -15.44 -6.04
CA ILE A 215 16.13 -14.27 -5.35
C ILE A 215 15.51 -14.63 -4.00
N VAL A 216 14.87 -15.81 -3.90
CA VAL A 216 14.30 -16.29 -2.63
C VAL A 216 15.40 -16.57 -1.61
N ARG A 217 16.53 -17.17 -2.04
CA ARG A 217 17.69 -17.42 -1.16
C ARG A 217 18.34 -16.11 -0.70
N VAL A 218 18.54 -15.18 -1.62
CA VAL A 218 19.09 -13.85 -1.31
C VAL A 218 18.19 -13.10 -0.31
N GLN A 219 16.86 -13.12 -0.48
CA GLN A 219 15.93 -12.54 0.50
C GLN A 219 15.99 -13.23 1.86
N VAL A 220 16.10 -14.56 1.90
CA VAL A 220 16.22 -15.30 3.17
C VAL A 220 17.47 -14.88 3.92
N GLU A 221 18.62 -14.80 3.25
CA GLU A 221 19.87 -14.42 3.89
C GLU A 221 19.89 -12.94 4.30
N HIS A 222 19.37 -12.04 3.46
CA HIS A 222 19.21 -10.63 3.79
C HIS A 222 18.31 -10.44 5.02
N ALA A 223 17.15 -11.10 5.06
CA ALA A 223 16.22 -11.03 6.18
C ALA A 223 16.82 -11.60 7.46
N ARG A 224 17.63 -12.66 7.37
CA ARG A 224 18.35 -13.26 8.50
C ARG A 224 19.34 -12.27 9.12
N ARG A 225 20.16 -11.60 8.30
CA ARG A 225 21.16 -10.62 8.77
C ARG A 225 20.54 -9.43 9.50
N HIS A 226 19.39 -8.95 9.03
CA HIS A 226 18.71 -7.78 9.59
C HIS A 226 17.60 -8.16 10.59
N SER A 227 17.42 -9.45 10.88
CA SER A 227 16.34 -9.96 11.74
C SER A 227 14.92 -9.56 11.30
N LEU A 228 14.71 -9.35 10.00
CA LEU A 228 13.43 -8.94 9.41
C LEU A 228 12.63 -10.16 8.92
N PRO A 229 11.31 -10.03 8.69
CA PRO A 229 10.57 -10.93 7.83
C PRO A 229 11.00 -10.78 6.36
N ARG A 230 10.58 -11.70 5.49
CA ARG A 230 10.89 -11.71 4.05
C ARG A 230 9.72 -11.15 3.25
N GLY A 231 9.98 -10.61 2.06
CA GLY A 231 8.93 -10.07 1.19
C GLY A 231 9.22 -8.67 0.64
N MET A 232 10.49 -8.24 0.53
CA MET A 232 10.79 -6.94 -0.08
C MET A 232 10.33 -6.94 -1.54
N SER A 233 9.43 -6.03 -1.87
CA SER A 233 8.79 -5.93 -3.17
C SER A 233 8.13 -4.56 -3.30
N GLU A 234 7.63 -4.19 -4.48
CA GLU A 234 6.80 -3.00 -4.64
C GLU A 234 5.60 -3.04 -3.68
N SER A 235 5.42 -1.98 -2.88
CA SER A 235 4.30 -1.85 -1.95
C SER A 235 4.10 -0.41 -1.50
N ALA A 236 3.03 -0.17 -0.74
CA ALA A 236 2.94 1.05 0.06
C ALA A 236 3.91 1.01 1.25
N CYS A 237 4.24 2.18 1.81
CA CYS A 237 5.15 2.33 2.96
C CYS A 237 4.56 3.28 4.02
N ASN A 238 5.21 3.41 5.18
CA ASN A 238 4.74 4.28 6.27
C ASN A 238 5.08 5.77 6.02
N SER A 239 4.81 6.25 4.81
CA SER A 239 4.81 7.65 4.40
C SER A 239 3.43 7.95 3.81
N VAL A 240 2.91 9.14 4.06
CA VAL A 240 1.60 9.57 3.53
C VAL A 240 1.74 10.91 2.83
N ASP A 241 0.99 11.08 1.75
CA ASP A 241 0.86 12.34 1.03
C ASP A 241 -0.05 13.34 1.78
N SER A 242 -0.29 14.50 1.18
CA SER A 242 -1.19 15.53 1.72
C SER A 242 -2.64 15.06 1.86
N ALA A 243 -3.05 14.04 1.12
CA ALA A 243 -4.37 13.43 1.20
C ALA A 243 -4.44 12.28 2.23
N LEU A 244 -3.39 12.09 3.04
CA LEU A 244 -3.24 11.00 4.00
C LEU A 244 -3.27 9.61 3.36
N GLN A 245 -2.96 9.51 2.07
CA GLN A 245 -2.83 8.24 1.36
C GLN A 245 -1.40 7.72 1.49
N TYR A 246 -1.26 6.42 1.74
CA TYR A 246 0.06 5.82 1.82
C TYR A 246 0.78 5.90 0.47
N GLN A 247 2.04 6.32 0.51
CA GLN A 247 2.88 6.43 -0.68
C GLN A 247 3.41 5.06 -1.09
N THR A 248 3.39 4.80 -2.40
CA THR A 248 3.93 3.60 -3.01
C THR A 248 5.41 3.76 -3.32
N GLY A 249 6.14 2.65 -3.23
CA GLY A 249 7.56 2.61 -3.55
C GLY A 249 7.97 1.21 -4.00
N THR A 250 9.11 1.14 -4.68
CA THR A 250 9.69 -0.13 -5.09
C THR A 250 10.80 -0.51 -4.13
N PHE A 251 10.66 -1.68 -3.50
CA PHE A 251 11.60 -2.19 -2.51
C PHE A 251 12.20 -3.52 -2.97
N GLY A 252 13.48 -3.72 -2.70
CA GLY A 252 14.19 -4.95 -3.05
C GLY A 252 15.49 -5.08 -2.28
N VAL A 253 16.15 -6.22 -2.40
CA VAL A 253 17.39 -6.46 -1.67
C VAL A 253 18.51 -5.59 -2.28
N PRO A 254 19.25 -4.80 -1.46
CA PRO A 254 20.35 -4.00 -1.97
C PRO A 254 21.35 -4.83 -2.79
N GLY A 255 21.74 -4.32 -3.96
CA GLY A 255 22.65 -5.01 -4.90
C GLY A 255 21.97 -5.98 -5.88
N THR A 256 20.65 -6.18 -5.80
CA THR A 256 19.90 -7.06 -6.74
C THR A 256 19.10 -6.30 -7.81
N GLY A 257 19.07 -4.96 -7.74
CA GLY A 257 18.36 -4.09 -8.68
C GLY A 257 19.30 -3.20 -9.50
N CYS A 258 18.89 -2.80 -10.70
CA CYS A 258 19.61 -1.81 -11.52
C CYS A 258 19.41 -0.37 -11.02
N ALA A 259 18.26 -0.06 -10.42
CA ALA A 259 17.98 1.26 -9.88
C ALA A 259 18.76 1.47 -8.56
N ARG A 260 19.36 2.67 -8.42
CA ARG A 260 19.89 3.16 -7.14
C ARG A 260 18.71 3.50 -6.22
N GLY A 261 18.14 2.50 -5.56
CA GLY A 261 17.06 2.64 -4.59
C GLY A 261 17.59 2.55 -3.15
N SER A 262 16.99 3.33 -2.25
CA SER A 262 17.41 3.55 -0.84
C SER A 262 17.88 2.25 -0.17
N ALA A 263 19.19 2.12 0.04
CA ALA A 263 19.79 1.03 0.81
C ALA A 263 19.20 0.90 2.23
N ASP A 264 18.47 1.92 2.69
CA ASP A 264 17.86 2.02 4.02
C ASP A 264 16.34 1.73 4.04
N ALA A 265 15.71 1.39 2.92
CA ALA A 265 14.27 1.12 2.86
C ALA A 265 13.96 -0.38 3.10
N SER A 266 13.76 -0.74 4.36
CA SER A 266 13.36 -2.08 4.80
C SER A 266 11.83 -2.22 4.88
N VAL A 267 11.16 -2.32 3.72
CA VAL A 267 9.70 -2.52 3.65
C VAL A 267 9.39 -3.94 3.20
N ILE A 268 8.53 -4.63 3.95
CA ILE A 268 8.15 -6.02 3.68
C ILE A 268 6.69 -6.08 3.23
N ALA A 269 6.45 -6.62 2.05
CA ALA A 269 5.12 -6.82 1.49
C ALA A 269 4.67 -8.28 1.65
N PRO A 270 3.61 -8.57 2.43
CA PRO A 270 3.15 -9.94 2.64
C PRO A 270 2.79 -10.70 1.36
N TYR A 271 2.21 -10.02 0.35
CA TYR A 271 1.87 -10.67 -0.93
C TYR A 271 3.10 -11.26 -1.63
N ALA A 272 4.26 -10.61 -1.53
CA ALA A 272 5.51 -11.12 -2.10
C ALA A 272 6.00 -12.37 -1.35
N GLY A 273 5.77 -12.41 -0.03
CA GLY A 273 5.93 -13.62 0.77
C GLY A 273 4.98 -14.75 0.32
N MET A 274 3.75 -14.43 -0.09
CA MET A 274 2.81 -15.40 -0.65
C MET A 274 3.27 -15.89 -2.03
N LEU A 275 3.80 -15.03 -2.90
CA LEU A 275 4.37 -15.46 -4.20
C LEU A 275 5.48 -16.51 -4.02
N ALA A 276 6.26 -16.42 -2.95
CA ALA A 276 7.32 -17.38 -2.64
C ALA A 276 6.79 -18.81 -2.36
N LEU A 277 5.48 -19.01 -2.13
CA LEU A 277 4.86 -20.34 -2.05
C LEU A 277 5.11 -21.17 -3.32
N MET A 278 5.25 -20.53 -4.48
CA MET A 278 5.50 -21.20 -5.76
C MET A 278 6.93 -21.73 -5.92
N VAL A 279 7.82 -21.40 -4.98
CA VAL A 279 9.26 -21.72 -5.06
C VAL A 279 9.75 -22.46 -3.81
N ALA A 280 9.38 -21.98 -2.62
CA ALA A 280 9.83 -22.51 -1.34
C ALA A 280 8.66 -22.53 -0.32
N PRO A 281 7.68 -23.44 -0.48
CA PRO A 281 6.40 -23.37 0.23
C PRO A 281 6.53 -23.42 1.76
N GLN A 282 7.35 -24.32 2.31
CA GLN A 282 7.53 -24.42 3.77
C GLN A 282 8.13 -23.14 4.35
N SER A 283 9.14 -22.62 3.66
CA SER A 283 9.84 -21.38 4.02
C SER A 283 8.91 -20.17 3.96
N ALA A 284 8.07 -20.10 2.93
CA ALA A 284 7.06 -19.06 2.75
C ALA A 284 5.95 -19.13 3.82
N CYS A 285 5.42 -20.32 4.14
CA CYS A 285 4.43 -20.49 5.21
C CYS A 285 4.95 -19.98 6.56
N ALA A 286 6.16 -20.37 6.95
CA ALA A 286 6.78 -19.88 8.18
C ALA A 286 6.96 -18.34 8.19
N ASN A 287 7.16 -17.73 7.01
CA ASN A 287 7.20 -16.27 6.88
C ASN A 287 5.84 -15.63 7.14
N LEU A 288 4.79 -16.19 6.53
CA LEU A 288 3.43 -15.68 6.60
C LEU A 288 2.87 -15.81 8.02
N GLU A 289 3.15 -16.92 8.70
CA GLU A 289 2.82 -17.08 10.13
C GLU A 289 3.52 -16.03 10.99
N ARG A 290 4.81 -15.76 10.73
CA ARG A 290 5.55 -14.70 11.43
C ARG A 290 4.95 -13.32 11.17
N LEU A 291 4.56 -13.01 9.93
CA LEU A 291 3.90 -11.74 9.59
C LEU A 291 2.53 -11.63 10.27
N ALA A 292 1.77 -12.72 10.35
CA ALA A 292 0.51 -12.75 11.08
C ALA A 292 0.69 -12.45 12.57
N GLN A 293 1.71 -13.04 13.20
CA GLN A 293 2.08 -12.76 14.61
C GLN A 293 2.52 -11.30 14.84
N LEU A 294 3.05 -10.63 13.81
CA LEU A 294 3.38 -9.20 13.84
C LEU A 294 2.18 -8.28 13.58
N GLY A 295 0.96 -8.83 13.51
CA GLY A 295 -0.26 -8.04 13.32
C GLY A 295 -0.46 -7.56 11.88
N CYS A 296 0.21 -8.17 10.90
CA CYS A 296 0.04 -7.84 9.48
C CYS A 296 -1.24 -8.39 8.86
N MET A 297 -2.19 -8.92 9.64
CA MET A 297 -3.47 -9.42 9.14
C MET A 297 -4.64 -8.55 9.61
N GLY A 298 -5.58 -8.31 8.71
CA GLY A 298 -6.85 -7.64 8.96
C GLY A 298 -8.02 -8.39 8.32
N GLU A 299 -9.13 -7.68 8.10
CA GLU A 299 -10.39 -8.27 7.62
C GLU A 299 -10.27 -8.97 6.25
N PHE A 300 -9.52 -8.39 5.32
CA PHE A 300 -9.34 -8.93 3.96
C PHE A 300 -8.05 -9.73 3.79
N GLY A 301 -7.48 -10.25 4.88
CA GLY A 301 -6.22 -10.99 4.86
C GLY A 301 -5.04 -10.10 5.22
N PHE A 302 -3.89 -10.29 4.57
CA PHE A 302 -2.70 -9.52 4.91
C PHE A 302 -2.86 -8.05 4.50
N TYR A 303 -2.43 -7.14 5.36
CA TYR A 303 -2.24 -5.74 5.02
C TYR A 303 -1.11 -5.57 3.99
N GLU A 304 -1.09 -4.39 3.37
CA GLU A 304 -0.21 -4.07 2.26
C GLU A 304 1.28 -4.24 2.57
N ALA A 305 1.75 -3.73 3.72
CA ALA A 305 3.16 -3.81 4.07
C ALA A 305 3.44 -3.71 5.58
N LEU A 306 4.65 -4.12 5.95
CA LEU A 306 5.31 -3.89 7.22
C LEU A 306 6.56 -3.04 6.95
N ASP A 307 6.51 -1.76 7.30
CA ASP A 307 7.65 -0.86 7.16
C ASP A 307 8.56 -0.97 8.38
N CYS A 308 9.80 -1.38 8.17
CA CYS A 308 10.83 -1.51 9.21
C CYS A 308 11.94 -0.46 9.05
N SER A 309 11.73 0.56 8.22
CA SER A 309 12.77 1.53 7.87
C SER A 309 12.90 2.57 8.98
N ALA A 310 14.07 2.62 9.64
CA ALA A 310 14.29 3.48 10.81
C ALA A 310 13.90 4.95 10.57
N ALA A 311 14.18 5.49 9.38
CA ALA A 311 13.84 6.85 8.99
C ALA A 311 12.33 7.13 8.90
N ARG A 312 11.49 6.10 8.83
CA ARG A 312 10.02 6.19 8.75
C ARG A 312 9.31 5.69 10.00
N LEU A 313 10.07 5.32 11.02
CA LEU A 313 9.54 4.76 12.26
C LEU A 313 9.52 5.81 13.37
N PRO A 314 8.43 5.89 14.14
CA PRO A 314 8.46 6.60 15.40
C PRO A 314 9.50 5.95 16.33
N ARG A 315 10.33 6.77 17.00
CA ARG A 315 11.29 6.30 18.01
C ARG A 315 10.68 5.30 18.99
N GLY A 316 11.40 4.20 19.22
CA GLY A 316 10.98 3.08 20.08
C GLY A 316 10.15 2.01 19.38
N GLN A 317 9.66 2.26 18.16
CA GLN A 317 9.01 1.24 17.34
C GLN A 317 10.04 0.52 16.48
N ARG A 318 9.82 -0.78 16.26
CA ARG A 318 10.66 -1.61 15.36
C ARG A 318 10.05 -1.77 13.97
N HIS A 319 8.76 -1.50 13.83
CA HIS A 319 8.02 -1.62 12.59
C HIS A 319 6.70 -0.84 12.68
N ALA A 320 6.15 -0.48 11.53
CA ALA A 320 4.82 0.09 11.38
C ALA A 320 4.03 -0.72 10.33
N VAL A 321 2.79 -1.09 10.65
CA VAL A 321 1.91 -1.80 9.72
C VAL A 321 1.20 -0.79 8.83
N VAL A 322 1.34 -0.94 7.52
CA VAL A 322 0.67 -0.13 6.50
C VAL A 322 -0.72 -0.72 6.29
N ARG A 323 -1.72 -0.18 6.99
CA ARG A 323 -3.09 -0.72 7.05
C ARG A 323 -3.92 -0.37 5.81
N ALA A 324 -3.45 -0.80 4.65
CA ALA A 324 -4.13 -0.68 3.36
C ALA A 324 -4.29 -2.06 2.72
N PHE A 325 -5.16 -2.15 1.72
CA PHE A 325 -5.32 -3.33 0.87
C PHE A 325 -5.24 -2.91 -0.59
N VAL A 326 -4.21 -3.36 -1.31
CA VAL A 326 -4.10 -3.16 -2.75
C VAL A 326 -4.69 -4.38 -3.47
N GLY A 327 -5.71 -4.15 -4.30
CA GLY A 327 -6.46 -5.21 -4.97
C GLY A 327 -5.56 -6.16 -5.79
N GLN A 328 -4.59 -5.61 -6.51
CA GLN A 328 -3.62 -6.39 -7.28
C GLN A 328 -2.79 -7.32 -6.39
N HIS A 329 -2.27 -6.83 -5.27
CA HIS A 329 -1.45 -7.61 -4.35
C HIS A 329 -2.26 -8.73 -3.66
N GLN A 330 -3.50 -8.44 -3.27
CA GLN A 330 -4.41 -9.48 -2.75
C GLN A 330 -4.69 -10.56 -3.79
N ALA A 331 -4.97 -10.17 -5.04
CA ALA A 331 -5.21 -11.11 -6.12
C ALA A 331 -3.98 -12.01 -6.37
N MET A 332 -2.79 -11.42 -6.43
CA MET A 332 -1.54 -12.16 -6.60
C MET A 332 -1.29 -13.15 -5.46
N GLY A 333 -1.55 -12.77 -4.22
CA GLY A 333 -1.46 -13.65 -3.06
C GLY A 333 -2.42 -14.84 -3.16
N LEU A 334 -3.69 -14.59 -3.49
CA LEU A 334 -4.69 -15.65 -3.68
C LEU A 334 -4.34 -16.58 -4.84
N LEU A 335 -3.81 -16.04 -5.94
CA LEU A 335 -3.36 -16.83 -7.07
C LEU A 335 -2.16 -17.71 -6.71
N ALA A 336 -1.23 -17.25 -5.88
CA ALA A 336 -0.11 -18.06 -5.40
C ALA A 336 -0.58 -19.23 -4.51
N LEU A 337 -1.57 -19.01 -3.64
CA LEU A 337 -2.21 -20.08 -2.88
C LEU A 337 -2.89 -21.10 -3.80
N SER A 338 -3.68 -20.61 -4.76
CA SER A 338 -4.33 -21.45 -5.77
C SER A 338 -3.33 -22.24 -6.60
N TRP A 339 -2.19 -21.63 -6.96
CA TRP A 339 -1.11 -22.28 -7.67
C TRP A 339 -0.61 -23.52 -6.92
N LEU A 340 -0.38 -23.39 -5.60
CA LEU A 340 0.10 -24.49 -4.76
C LEU A 340 -0.98 -25.56 -4.52
N LEU A 341 -2.21 -25.14 -4.20
CA LEU A 341 -3.29 -26.03 -3.78
C LEU A 341 -4.03 -26.71 -4.94
N ARG A 342 -4.00 -26.13 -6.14
CA ARG A 342 -4.78 -26.57 -7.31
C ARG A 342 -3.92 -26.95 -8.50
N GLU A 343 -2.66 -27.29 -8.26
CA GLU A 343 -1.71 -27.72 -9.29
C GLU A 343 -1.64 -26.70 -10.45
N ARG A 344 -1.29 -25.46 -10.13
CA ARG A 344 -0.88 -24.43 -11.10
C ARG A 344 -1.94 -24.16 -12.19
N PRO A 345 -3.20 -23.84 -11.82
CA PRO A 345 -4.32 -23.82 -12.78
C PRO A 345 -4.12 -22.79 -13.90
N LEU A 346 -3.60 -21.60 -13.60
CA LEU A 346 -3.39 -20.57 -14.61
C LEU A 346 -2.24 -20.90 -15.57
N GLN A 347 -1.19 -21.59 -15.12
CA GLN A 347 -0.15 -22.10 -16.04
C GLN A 347 -0.74 -23.15 -16.99
N ARG A 348 -1.60 -24.05 -16.49
CA ARG A 348 -2.28 -25.03 -17.35
C ARG A 348 -3.18 -24.35 -18.39
N HIS A 349 -3.86 -23.26 -18.05
CA HIS A 349 -4.61 -22.46 -19.03
C HIS A 349 -3.68 -21.78 -20.04
N PHE A 350 -2.55 -21.24 -19.58
CA PHE A 350 -1.54 -20.62 -20.44
C PHE A 350 -0.97 -21.63 -21.46
N GLU A 351 -0.66 -22.84 -21.03
CA GLU A 351 -0.14 -23.92 -21.88
C GLU A 351 -1.20 -24.50 -22.82
N ALA A 352 -2.49 -24.38 -22.49
CA ALA A 352 -3.60 -24.87 -23.31
C ALA A 352 -3.90 -23.94 -24.50
N ASP A 353 -3.57 -22.65 -24.42
CA ASP A 353 -3.77 -21.72 -25.52
C ASP A 353 -2.76 -21.99 -26.65
N ALA A 354 -3.26 -22.14 -27.88
CA ALA A 354 -2.42 -22.51 -29.02
C ALA A 354 -1.38 -21.44 -29.39
N ARG A 355 -1.72 -20.16 -29.27
CA ARG A 355 -0.83 -19.03 -29.61
C ARG A 355 0.30 -18.94 -28.59
N LEU A 356 -0.02 -19.06 -27.30
CA LEU A 356 0.96 -19.05 -26.22
C LEU A 356 1.86 -20.30 -26.26
N ARG A 357 1.26 -21.49 -26.45
CA ARG A 357 1.96 -22.77 -26.51
C ARG A 357 3.04 -22.81 -27.59
N ALA A 358 2.77 -22.22 -28.76
CA ALA A 358 3.72 -22.15 -29.87
C ALA A 358 5.01 -21.38 -29.54
N ASN A 359 4.99 -20.53 -28.50
CA ASN A 359 6.09 -19.66 -28.12
C ASN A 359 6.79 -20.06 -26.80
N LEU A 360 6.41 -21.20 -26.19
CA LEU A 360 6.94 -21.63 -24.90
C LEU A 360 8.47 -21.81 -24.85
N LEU A 361 9.12 -22.03 -26.00
CA LEU A 361 10.58 -22.11 -26.10
C LEU A 361 11.28 -20.82 -25.63
N LEU A 362 10.63 -19.66 -25.71
CA LEU A 362 11.17 -18.41 -25.19
C LEU A 362 11.37 -18.44 -23.66
N LEU A 363 10.68 -19.34 -22.95
CA LEU A 363 10.79 -19.51 -21.50
C LEU A 363 11.88 -20.51 -21.09
N GLN A 364 12.51 -21.17 -22.08
CA GLN A 364 13.59 -22.14 -21.88
C GLN A 364 14.96 -21.47 -22.10
N GLU A 365 15.13 -20.27 -21.55
CA GLU A 365 16.37 -19.50 -21.64
C GLU A 365 17.52 -20.29 -20.98
N PRO A 366 18.65 -20.49 -21.70
CA PRO A 366 19.80 -21.19 -21.14
C PRO A 366 20.47 -20.33 -20.06
N VAL A 367 21.05 -20.99 -19.06
CA VAL A 367 21.92 -20.33 -18.08
C VAL A 367 23.26 -20.02 -18.76
N PRO A 368 23.73 -18.76 -18.77
CA PRO A 368 25.03 -18.44 -19.35
C PRO A 368 26.18 -19.11 -18.58
N GLU A 369 27.06 -19.82 -19.28
CA GLU A 369 28.22 -20.50 -18.69
C GLU A 369 29.26 -19.52 -18.11
N ASN A 370 29.34 -18.31 -18.67
CA ASN A 370 30.23 -17.22 -18.25
C ASN A 370 29.51 -15.87 -18.37
N GLY A 371 29.83 -14.91 -17.50
CA GLY A 371 29.33 -13.52 -17.63
C GLY A 371 28.53 -12.97 -16.45
N ALA A 372 28.55 -13.61 -15.27
CA ALA A 372 28.14 -12.92 -14.05
C ALA A 372 29.21 -11.91 -13.64
N PHE A 373 28.86 -10.64 -13.65
CA PHE A 373 29.71 -9.64 -13.01
C PHE A 373 29.52 -9.79 -11.50
N ALA A 374 30.60 -9.76 -10.73
CA ALA A 374 30.45 -9.47 -9.30
C ALA A 374 29.74 -8.12 -9.20
N ALA A 375 28.66 -8.01 -8.42
CA ALA A 375 28.12 -6.69 -8.10
C ALA A 375 29.30 -5.86 -7.58
N PRO A 376 29.66 -4.72 -8.20
CA PRO A 376 30.88 -4.02 -7.86
C PRO A 376 30.90 -3.74 -6.35
N ARG A 377 31.99 -4.10 -5.66
CA ARG A 377 32.17 -3.82 -4.21
C ARG A 377 31.94 -2.33 -3.86
N PHE A 378 32.12 -1.44 -4.83
CA PHE A 378 31.83 -0.01 -4.72
C PHE A 378 30.35 0.35 -4.59
N GLU A 379 29.40 -0.56 -4.87
CA GLU A 379 27.95 -0.30 -4.71
C GLU A 379 27.45 -0.58 -3.28
N GLN A 380 28.18 -1.40 -2.50
CA GLN A 380 27.92 -1.59 -1.07
C GLN A 380 28.45 -0.41 -0.24
N GLU A 381 29.55 0.22 -0.66
CA GLU A 381 30.14 1.39 0.01
C GLU A 381 29.46 2.70 -0.42
N ALA A 382 28.99 2.81 -1.67
CA ALA A 382 28.25 3.98 -2.15
C ALA A 382 26.83 4.13 -1.59
N ALA A 383 26.32 3.14 -0.83
CA ALA A 383 25.17 3.33 0.06
C ALA A 383 25.43 4.42 1.11
N GLN A 384 26.69 4.79 1.36
CA GLN A 384 27.09 5.91 2.23
C GLN A 384 27.26 7.25 1.48
N ALA A 385 27.09 7.29 0.16
CA ALA A 385 27.18 8.51 -0.64
C ALA A 385 25.79 8.93 -1.14
N ALA A 386 25.51 10.24 -1.01
CA ALA A 386 24.17 10.83 -1.12
C ALA A 386 23.31 10.29 -2.29
N PRO A 387 22.06 9.88 -2.03
CA PRO A 387 21.17 9.27 -3.02
C PRO A 387 20.74 10.27 -4.11
N ARG A 388 20.77 9.84 -5.38
CA ARG A 388 19.93 10.46 -6.42
C ARG A 388 18.51 9.93 -6.22
N GLN A 389 17.61 10.84 -5.85
CA GLN A 389 16.28 10.58 -5.33
C GLN A 389 15.37 9.91 -6.37
N ALA A 390 14.99 8.64 -6.14
CA ALA A 390 13.62 8.23 -6.44
C ALA A 390 12.73 8.93 -5.40
N HIS A 391 11.81 9.76 -5.87
CA HIS A 391 11.07 10.72 -5.06
C HIS A 391 9.99 10.02 -4.23
N VAL A 392 10.39 9.41 -3.11
CA VAL A 392 9.51 9.28 -1.95
C VAL A 392 9.93 10.41 -1.00
N PRO A 393 9.11 11.44 -0.78
CA PRO A 393 9.47 12.58 0.04
C PRO A 393 9.86 12.08 1.44
N ALA A 394 11.13 12.30 1.77
CA ALA A 394 11.71 11.81 3.00
C ALA A 394 11.04 12.51 4.20
N GLN A 395 10.65 11.72 5.21
CA GLN A 395 10.35 12.26 6.52
C GLN A 395 11.58 13.01 7.03
N ARG A 396 11.43 14.29 7.37
CA ARG A 396 12.52 15.10 7.93
C ARG A 396 12.48 14.96 9.44
N LEU A 397 13.52 14.34 10.00
CA LEU A 397 13.69 14.19 11.44
C LEU A 397 14.63 15.28 11.97
N VAL A 398 14.15 16.05 12.94
CA VAL A 398 14.93 17.06 13.65
C VAL A 398 15.13 16.60 15.10
N HIS A 399 16.38 16.48 15.51
CA HIS A 399 16.76 16.14 16.88
C HIS A 399 17.06 17.39 17.69
N GLY A 400 16.48 17.49 18.88
CA GLY A 400 16.67 18.61 19.78
C GLY A 400 15.83 19.84 19.39
N PRO A 401 15.48 20.69 20.38
CA PRO A 401 14.76 21.92 20.12
C PRO A 401 15.71 23.03 19.59
N GLY A 402 15.16 24.01 18.87
CA GLY A 402 15.90 25.22 18.48
C GLY A 402 16.93 25.01 17.36
N ALA A 403 16.74 23.99 16.52
CA ALA A 403 17.61 23.74 15.37
C ALA A 403 17.65 24.95 14.42
N THR A 404 18.85 25.30 13.94
CA THR A 404 19.06 26.36 12.95
C THR A 404 19.57 25.77 11.62
N PRO A 405 18.88 26.01 10.49
CA PRO A 405 17.61 26.71 10.35
C PRO A 405 16.42 25.92 10.92
N VAL A 406 15.42 26.63 11.44
CA VAL A 406 14.17 26.02 11.92
C VAL A 406 13.47 25.38 10.74
N GLN A 407 13.19 24.08 10.84
CA GLN A 407 12.47 23.35 9.80
C GLN A 407 10.97 23.58 9.98
N LEU A 408 10.25 23.68 8.87
CA LEU A 408 8.80 23.85 8.86
C LEU A 408 8.12 22.86 7.92
N GLN A 409 6.87 22.54 8.24
CA GLN A 409 5.97 21.75 7.41
C GLN A 409 4.67 22.53 7.21
N LEU A 410 4.22 22.56 5.95
CA LEU A 410 2.92 23.07 5.56
C LEU A 410 2.00 21.88 5.32
N LEU A 411 0.82 21.89 5.95
CA LEU A 411 -0.25 20.91 5.80
C LEU A 411 -1.47 21.63 5.25
N SER A 412 -2.15 21.06 4.27
CA SER A 412 -3.27 21.71 3.60
C SER A 412 -4.19 20.72 2.91
N ASN A 413 -5.50 20.94 3.00
CA ASN A 413 -6.52 20.28 2.16
C ASN A 413 -6.97 21.18 0.98
N GLY A 414 -6.29 22.30 0.78
CA GLY A 414 -6.61 23.32 -0.22
C GLY A 414 -7.34 24.53 0.35
N ARG A 415 -8.23 24.36 1.33
CA ARG A 415 -8.97 25.44 1.99
C ARG A 415 -8.43 25.74 3.39
N TYR A 416 -8.16 24.72 4.18
CA TYR A 416 -7.52 24.83 5.48
C TYR A 416 -6.01 24.66 5.34
N HIS A 417 -5.25 25.53 5.99
CA HIS A 417 -3.79 25.57 5.94
C HIS A 417 -3.23 25.60 7.35
N VAL A 418 -2.23 24.75 7.63
CA VAL A 418 -1.48 24.76 8.88
C VAL A 418 0.00 24.78 8.55
N MET A 419 0.71 25.73 9.14
CA MET A 419 2.17 25.69 9.19
C MET A 419 2.60 25.28 10.59
N VAL A 420 3.47 24.28 10.70
CA VAL A 420 4.06 23.85 11.96
C VAL A 420 5.57 23.86 11.86
N THR A 421 6.24 24.44 12.85
CA THR A 421 7.70 24.44 12.95
C THR A 421 8.18 23.23 13.76
N SER A 422 9.44 22.84 13.58
CA SER A 422 10.08 21.79 14.38
C SER A 422 10.06 22.07 15.88
N ASP A 423 9.91 23.34 16.29
CA ASP A 423 9.84 23.78 17.69
C ASP A 423 8.41 23.77 18.25
N GLY A 424 7.41 23.41 17.43
CA GLY A 424 6.00 23.35 17.81
C GLY A 424 5.25 24.67 17.80
N GLY A 425 5.84 25.74 17.26
CA GLY A 425 5.12 26.95 16.87
C GLY A 425 4.43 26.77 15.52
N GLY A 426 3.60 27.72 15.12
CA GLY A 426 2.90 27.61 13.84
C GLY A 426 1.82 28.65 13.59
N TYR A 427 1.03 28.45 12.55
CA TYR A 427 -0.26 29.13 12.41
C TYR A 427 -1.24 28.27 11.62
N SER A 428 -2.53 28.56 11.81
CA SER A 428 -3.63 27.94 11.08
C SER A 428 -4.46 29.01 10.37
N ALA A 429 -4.95 28.71 9.17
CA ALA A 429 -5.81 29.58 8.37
C ALA A 429 -6.84 28.74 7.60
N CYS A 430 -7.98 29.34 7.28
CA CYS A 430 -9.00 28.75 6.41
C CYS A 430 -9.41 29.78 5.33
N GLY A 431 -9.04 29.50 4.08
CA GLY A 431 -9.08 30.46 2.99
C GLY A 431 -8.31 31.73 3.36
N ASP A 432 -8.96 32.87 3.21
CA ASP A 432 -8.39 34.17 3.57
C ASP A 432 -8.46 34.50 5.06
N LEU A 433 -9.04 33.62 5.90
CA LEU A 433 -9.20 33.87 7.34
C LEU A 433 -8.04 33.25 8.12
N ALA A 434 -7.20 34.08 8.73
CA ALA A 434 -6.24 33.58 9.72
C ALA A 434 -7.01 33.15 10.98
N ILE A 435 -6.79 31.92 11.43
CA ILE A 435 -7.41 31.38 12.65
C ILE A 435 -6.52 31.70 13.85
N THR A 436 -5.21 31.50 13.72
CA THR A 436 -4.24 31.83 14.77
C THR A 436 -3.23 32.86 14.30
N ARG A 437 -2.72 33.66 15.24
CA ARG A 437 -1.68 34.66 14.97
C ARG A 437 -0.38 34.00 14.51
N TRP A 438 0.29 34.64 13.55
CA TRP A 438 1.66 34.32 13.11
C TRP A 438 2.58 35.51 13.42
N CYS A 439 3.70 35.25 14.10
CA CYS A 439 4.79 36.21 14.27
C CYS A 439 5.99 35.71 13.46
N GLY A 440 6.32 36.44 12.40
CA GLY A 440 7.34 36.05 11.40
C GLY A 440 8.76 36.47 11.74
N ASP A 441 9.03 37.00 12.93
CA ASP A 441 10.40 37.15 13.41
C ASP A 441 10.92 35.77 13.84
N GLY A 442 12.20 35.46 13.58
CA GLY A 442 12.80 34.16 13.90
C GLY A 442 12.74 33.78 15.41
N SER A 443 12.23 34.67 16.26
CA SER A 443 11.93 34.45 17.67
C SER A 443 10.62 33.67 17.89
N GLY A 444 9.68 33.68 16.92
CA GLY A 444 8.32 33.11 16.92
C GLY A 444 7.70 32.87 18.30
N ALA A 445 7.76 33.88 19.16
CA ALA A 445 7.06 33.91 20.41
C ALA A 445 5.55 34.00 20.12
N ASP A 446 4.77 33.10 20.72
CA ASP A 446 3.30 33.11 20.74
C ASP A 446 2.56 32.97 19.39
N SER A 447 3.05 32.11 18.48
CA SER A 447 2.31 31.74 17.26
C SER A 447 1.78 30.30 17.28
N GLY A 448 0.48 30.16 17.00
CA GLY A 448 -0.18 28.87 16.75
C GLY A 448 -0.84 28.21 17.96
N LEU A 449 -1.55 27.10 17.70
CA LEU A 449 -2.18 26.26 18.71
C LEU A 449 -1.14 25.57 19.59
N SER A 450 -1.25 25.71 20.91
CA SER A 450 -0.35 25.07 21.87
C SER A 450 -1.12 24.45 23.03
N CYS A 451 -0.54 23.42 23.65
CA CYS A 451 -1.06 22.84 24.88
C CYS A 451 0.08 22.74 25.89
N CYS A 452 -0.12 23.31 27.07
CA CYS A 452 0.82 23.30 28.17
C CYS A 452 0.41 22.22 29.19
N LEU A 453 1.41 21.57 29.75
CA LEU A 453 1.28 20.58 30.81
C LEU A 453 1.95 21.14 32.06
N ARG A 454 1.24 21.06 33.18
CA ARG A 454 1.79 21.39 34.49
C ARG A 454 1.66 20.18 35.41
N ASP A 455 2.76 19.79 36.03
CA ASP A 455 2.72 18.85 37.14
C ASP A 455 2.30 19.60 38.41
N VAL A 456 1.21 19.15 39.04
CA VAL A 456 0.62 19.82 40.21
C VAL A 456 1.54 19.69 41.43
N ASP A 457 2.26 18.57 41.55
CA ASP A 457 3.07 18.28 42.72
C ASP A 457 4.42 19.02 42.67
N SER A 458 5.08 18.99 41.50
CA SER A 458 6.39 19.66 41.32
C SER A 458 6.28 21.12 40.90
N GLY A 459 5.13 21.53 40.34
CA GLY A 459 4.93 22.85 39.75
C GLY A 459 5.64 23.06 38.40
N ALA A 460 6.31 22.04 37.86
CA ALA A 460 7.00 22.12 36.57
C ALA A 460 5.99 22.35 35.43
N LEU A 461 6.34 23.23 34.49
CA LEU A 461 5.49 23.66 33.36
C LEU A 461 6.24 23.51 32.04
N TRP A 462 5.66 22.80 31.09
CA TRP A 462 6.20 22.64 29.74
C TRP A 462 5.07 22.57 28.69
N SER A 463 5.40 22.64 27.40
CA SER A 463 4.43 22.64 26.29
C SER A 463 4.54 21.40 25.40
N ALA A 464 3.52 21.15 24.57
CA ALA A 464 3.47 20.05 23.61
C ALA A 464 4.67 20.01 22.65
N GLY A 465 5.06 21.17 22.12
CA GLY A 465 6.36 21.40 21.48
C GLY A 465 7.32 22.14 22.40
N TRP A 466 8.48 22.53 21.90
CA TRP A 466 9.42 23.35 22.67
C TRP A 466 8.85 24.74 23.00
N ARG A 467 8.08 25.31 22.07
CA ARG A 467 7.34 26.57 22.27
C ARG A 467 5.90 26.31 22.73
N PRO A 468 5.29 27.25 23.48
CA PRO A 468 5.80 28.57 23.87
C PRO A 468 6.67 28.58 25.14
N THR A 469 6.72 27.49 25.91
CA THR A 469 7.33 27.51 27.26
C THR A 469 8.85 27.62 27.26
N LEU A 470 9.51 27.21 26.17
CA LEU A 470 10.97 27.09 26.05
C LEU A 470 11.63 26.20 27.11
N ALA A 471 10.83 25.42 27.85
CA ALA A 471 11.30 24.48 28.85
C ALA A 471 12.20 23.44 28.18
N VAL A 472 13.44 23.32 28.67
CA VAL A 472 14.47 22.44 28.11
C VAL A 472 14.08 20.99 28.40
N PRO A 473 13.80 20.18 27.36
CA PRO A 473 13.38 18.80 27.54
C PRO A 473 14.56 17.85 27.74
N ASP A 474 14.33 16.73 28.44
CA ASP A 474 15.28 15.62 28.58
C ASP A 474 15.50 14.87 27.26
N GLY A 475 14.59 15.05 26.30
CA GLY A 475 14.71 14.56 24.93
C GLY A 475 13.63 15.19 24.06
N TYR A 476 13.97 15.54 22.81
CA TYR A 476 13.06 16.20 21.88
C TYR A 476 13.31 15.77 20.45
N GLU A 477 12.23 15.51 19.72
CA GLU A 477 12.25 15.17 18.30
C GLU A 477 11.03 15.75 17.58
N ALA A 478 11.25 16.25 16.37
CA ALA A 478 10.19 16.62 15.45
C ALA A 478 10.34 15.83 14.15
N CYS A 479 9.29 15.09 13.79
CA CYS A 479 9.20 14.36 12.53
C CYS A 479 8.22 15.08 11.60
N LEU A 480 8.73 15.61 10.49
CA LEU A 480 7.96 16.37 9.50
C LEU A 480 7.80 15.52 8.23
N SER A 481 6.57 15.17 7.89
CA SER A 481 6.20 14.44 6.67
C SER A 481 5.12 15.22 5.91
N GLU A 482 4.91 14.90 4.62
CA GLU A 482 4.01 15.68 3.77
C GLU A 482 2.58 15.81 4.31
N GLY A 483 2.00 14.71 4.81
CA GLY A 483 0.65 14.73 5.39
C GLY A 483 0.59 14.84 6.92
N ARG A 484 1.72 14.81 7.64
CA ARG A 484 1.74 14.69 9.11
C ARG A 484 2.95 15.32 9.77
N VAL A 485 2.74 15.97 10.91
CA VAL A 485 3.80 16.40 11.83
C VAL A 485 3.65 15.66 13.15
N GLU A 486 4.75 15.10 13.66
CA GLU A 486 4.81 14.47 14.99
C GLU A 486 5.88 15.16 15.84
N LEU A 487 5.48 15.68 17.00
CA LEU A 487 6.36 16.28 18.00
C LEU A 487 6.44 15.33 19.19
N ARG A 488 7.65 14.97 19.61
CA ARG A 488 7.89 14.08 20.74
C ARG A 488 8.84 14.72 21.72
N ARG A 489 8.48 14.71 22.99
CA ARG A 489 9.34 15.21 24.06
C ARG A 489 9.26 14.33 25.30
N ARG A 490 10.33 14.36 26.09
CA ARG A 490 10.42 13.72 27.40
C ARG A 490 10.79 14.77 28.43
N ASP A 491 10.05 14.82 29.52
CA ASP A 491 10.27 15.74 30.63
C ASP A 491 9.86 15.03 31.92
N HIS A 492 10.77 14.93 32.90
CA HIS A 492 10.44 14.43 34.24
C HIS A 492 9.76 13.04 34.25
N ASP A 493 10.27 12.11 33.44
CA ASP A 493 9.71 10.77 33.21
C ASP A 493 8.28 10.75 32.62
N ILE A 494 7.81 11.87 32.06
CA ILE A 494 6.60 11.94 31.24
C ILE A 494 7.00 11.98 29.77
N LEU A 495 6.47 11.03 28.99
CA LEU A 495 6.60 11.02 27.53
C LEU A 495 5.37 11.66 26.91
N LEU A 496 5.61 12.65 26.06
CA LEU A 496 4.57 13.35 25.33
C LEU A 496 4.78 13.18 23.83
N ALA A 497 3.73 12.75 23.12
CA ALA A 497 3.72 12.68 21.66
C ALA A 497 2.50 13.43 21.13
N THR A 498 2.71 14.40 20.24
CA THR A 498 1.67 15.20 19.60
C THR A 498 1.71 15.00 18.11
N GLU A 499 0.65 14.45 17.53
CA GLU A 499 0.48 14.27 16.09
C GLU A 499 -0.46 15.33 15.55
N ILE A 500 -0.08 15.97 14.44
CA ILE A 500 -0.82 17.07 13.80
C ILE A 500 -1.06 16.68 12.33
N VAL A 501 -2.31 16.70 11.91
CA VAL A 501 -2.76 16.43 10.52
C VAL A 501 -3.89 17.39 10.13
N VAL A 502 -4.08 17.61 8.84
CA VAL A 502 -5.26 18.32 8.29
C VAL A 502 -6.13 17.28 7.60
N SER A 503 -7.44 17.33 7.83
CA SER A 503 -8.37 16.39 7.18
C SER A 503 -8.45 16.69 5.67
N PRO A 504 -8.34 15.67 4.80
CA PRO A 504 -8.52 15.87 3.36
C PRO A 504 -9.96 16.16 2.97
N GLU A 505 -10.94 15.77 3.81
CA GLU A 505 -12.38 15.89 3.51
C GLU A 505 -13.02 17.11 4.17
N ASP A 506 -12.55 17.49 5.35
CA ASP A 506 -13.13 18.55 6.18
C ASP A 506 -12.10 19.65 6.44
N ASP A 507 -12.56 20.90 6.57
CA ASP A 507 -11.72 22.07 6.89
C ASP A 507 -11.35 22.10 8.39
N ILE A 508 -10.71 21.01 8.86
CA ILE A 508 -10.32 20.79 10.25
C ILE A 508 -8.85 20.40 10.37
N GLU A 509 -8.24 20.92 11.43
CA GLU A 509 -6.94 20.49 11.94
C GLU A 509 -7.15 19.57 13.13
N LEU A 510 -6.48 18.41 13.12
CA LEU A 510 -6.53 17.42 14.20
C LEU A 510 -5.18 17.39 14.91
N ARG A 511 -5.19 17.63 16.21
CA ARG A 511 -4.03 17.47 17.10
C ARG A 511 -4.30 16.37 18.13
N ARG A 512 -3.60 15.25 18.02
CA ARG A 512 -3.70 14.13 18.97
C ARG A 512 -2.52 14.12 19.92
N MET A 513 -2.77 14.32 21.20
CA MET A 513 -1.75 14.26 22.26
C MET A 513 -1.85 12.95 23.03
N ARG A 514 -0.74 12.23 23.13
CA ARG A 514 -0.57 11.03 23.95
C ARG A 514 0.40 11.33 25.09
N VAL A 515 -0.07 11.19 26.32
CA VAL A 515 0.72 11.35 27.55
C VAL A 515 0.97 9.97 28.13
N THR A 516 2.22 9.63 28.41
CA THR A 516 2.60 8.37 29.08
C THR A 516 3.44 8.69 30.31
N ASN A 517 2.96 8.28 31.48
CA ASN A 517 3.73 8.33 32.71
C ASN A 517 4.69 7.13 32.77
N ALA A 518 6.00 7.38 32.65
CA ALA A 518 7.04 6.36 32.75
C ALA A 518 7.67 6.28 34.15
N SER A 519 7.20 7.09 35.10
CA SER A 519 7.67 7.04 36.49
C SER A 519 7.00 5.92 37.29
N SER A 520 7.58 5.57 38.44
CA SER A 520 7.01 4.58 39.36
C SER A 520 5.91 5.14 40.28
N ALA A 521 5.58 6.43 40.15
CA ALA A 521 4.63 7.12 41.01
C ALA A 521 3.43 7.62 40.21
N ALA A 522 2.26 7.67 40.85
CA ALA A 522 1.12 8.38 40.29
C ALA A 522 1.44 9.88 40.18
N ARG A 523 0.99 10.51 39.09
CA ARG A 523 1.22 11.93 38.79
C ARG A 523 -0.10 12.60 38.46
N THR A 524 -0.31 13.80 38.99
CA THR A 524 -1.47 14.63 38.66
C THR A 524 -1.01 15.73 37.70
N LEU A 525 -1.50 15.67 36.47
CA LEU A 525 -1.13 16.61 35.41
C LEU A 525 -2.31 17.49 35.04
N GLU A 526 -2.09 18.80 35.00
CA GLU A 526 -3.02 19.80 34.45
C GLU A 526 -2.66 20.05 32.99
N LEU A 527 -3.66 19.97 32.10
CA LEU A 527 -3.50 20.25 30.67
C LEU A 527 -4.27 21.52 30.30
N THR A 528 -3.57 22.49 29.73
CA THR A 528 -4.13 23.79 29.35
C THR A 528 -3.90 24.04 27.87
N SER A 529 -4.97 24.07 27.07
CA SER A 529 -4.91 24.47 25.67
C SER A 529 -4.93 25.99 25.54
N HIS A 530 -4.01 26.55 24.75
CA HIS A 530 -3.93 27.97 24.44
C HIS A 530 -4.01 28.19 22.93
N VAL A 531 -4.90 29.10 22.53
CA VAL A 531 -5.16 29.44 21.12
C VAL A 531 -5.05 30.96 20.95
N PRO A 532 -3.96 31.47 20.35
CA PRO A 532 -3.84 32.89 20.06
C PRO A 532 -4.64 33.22 18.80
N LEU A 533 -5.94 33.51 18.95
CA LEU A 533 -6.84 33.82 17.83
C LEU A 533 -6.36 35.04 17.05
N ALA A 534 -6.41 34.97 15.71
CA ALA A 534 -6.17 36.10 14.84
C ALA A 534 -7.45 36.90 14.59
N TRP A 535 -7.31 38.23 14.44
CA TRP A 535 -8.44 39.16 14.33
C TRP A 535 -8.66 39.70 12.90
N ARG A 536 -7.85 39.29 11.90
CA ARG A 536 -7.87 39.82 10.51
C ARG A 536 -7.46 38.76 9.47
N SER A 537 -7.71 39.06 8.19
CA SER A 537 -7.43 38.19 7.03
C SER A 537 -5.93 37.89 6.86
N ALA A 538 -5.63 36.70 6.33
CA ALA A 538 -4.29 36.12 6.18
C ALA A 538 -3.32 36.95 5.30
N GLY A 539 -3.84 37.90 4.52
CA GLY A 539 -3.07 38.78 3.63
C GLY A 539 -2.60 40.12 4.22
N ALA A 540 -2.96 40.47 5.45
CA ALA A 540 -2.55 41.73 6.06
C ALA A 540 -1.35 41.54 7.01
N ALA A 541 -0.16 41.42 6.45
CA ALA A 541 1.06 41.73 7.19
C ALA A 541 1.10 43.26 7.38
N ASP A 542 1.03 43.75 8.62
CA ASP A 542 1.62 45.05 8.97
C ASP A 542 1.88 45.23 10.47
N ALA A 543 3.17 45.39 10.77
CA ALA A 543 3.82 46.37 11.64
C ALA A 543 3.06 47.04 12.82
N LEU A 544 3.68 46.85 14.01
CA LEU A 544 3.89 47.81 15.12
C LEU A 544 2.73 48.06 16.13
N PRO A 545 3.01 48.60 17.33
CA PRO A 545 3.35 47.86 18.55
C PRO A 545 2.26 48.02 19.63
N TRP A 546 2.24 47.13 20.62
CA TRP A 546 1.34 47.26 21.77
C TRP A 546 1.65 48.53 22.59
N PRO A 547 0.64 49.30 23.07
CA PRO A 547 0.88 50.40 23.99
C PRO A 547 1.17 49.84 25.39
N ALA A 548 2.38 50.10 25.89
CA ALA A 548 2.72 49.85 27.28
C ALA A 548 1.80 50.65 28.22
N LEU A 549 1.22 49.98 29.21
CA LEU A 549 0.61 50.62 30.37
C LEU A 549 1.71 51.34 31.18
N PRO A 550 1.47 52.53 31.77
CA PRO A 550 2.52 53.32 32.39
C PRO A 550 2.96 52.71 33.71
N ALA A 551 4.26 52.43 33.84
CA ALA A 551 4.91 52.28 35.14
C ALA A 551 5.34 53.67 35.62
N ASP A 552 4.86 54.06 36.80
CA ASP A 552 5.40 55.18 37.56
C ASP A 552 6.91 55.02 37.77
N ARG A 553 7.68 56.04 37.34
CA ARG A 553 8.76 56.69 38.11
C ARG A 553 9.60 57.56 37.19
N ASN A 554 9.50 58.87 37.40
CA ASN A 554 10.53 59.83 37.02
C ASN A 554 11.48 60.00 38.22
N PRO A 555 12.80 60.11 37.98
CA PRO A 555 13.48 61.25 38.55
C PRO A 555 14.33 61.97 37.49
N GLY A 556 14.01 63.25 37.30
CA GLY A 556 15.01 64.30 37.33
C GLY A 556 15.72 64.66 36.02
N ARG A 557 15.48 65.93 35.65
CA ARG A 557 16.40 66.89 35.02
C ARG A 557 16.61 66.83 33.50
N ALA A 558 15.81 67.68 32.85
CA ALA A 558 16.23 68.93 32.19
C ALA A 558 17.34 68.86 31.13
N ARG A 559 16.97 69.18 29.88
CA ARG A 559 17.60 70.24 29.07
C ARG A 559 16.65 70.72 27.97
N ARG A 560 16.79 72.02 27.67
CA ARG A 560 15.90 72.91 26.91
C ARG A 560 15.99 72.71 25.37
N HIS A 561 14.88 73.04 24.71
CA HIS A 561 14.61 73.56 23.34
C HIS A 561 15.76 74.29 22.59
N PRO A 562 15.61 74.70 21.30
CA PRO A 562 14.46 74.66 20.36
C PRO A 562 14.86 73.99 19.00
N GLY A 563 14.07 73.79 17.95
CA GLY A 563 12.83 74.35 17.40
C GLY A 563 12.97 74.29 15.87
N TYR A 564 11.90 74.02 15.12
CA TYR A 564 11.47 74.75 13.91
C TYR A 564 10.27 74.05 13.25
N THR A 565 9.40 74.88 12.72
CA THR A 565 8.02 74.67 12.25
C THR A 565 7.89 74.20 10.78
N PRO A 566 6.67 73.81 10.33
CA PRO A 566 6.40 72.94 9.18
C PRO A 566 5.88 73.67 7.92
N SER A 567 5.86 72.95 6.78
CA SER A 567 4.97 73.16 5.62
C SER A 567 4.88 71.83 4.84
N GLY A 568 3.72 71.21 4.59
CA GLY A 568 2.75 71.56 3.54
C GLY A 568 3.23 70.98 2.19
N ALA A 569 2.48 70.22 1.38
CA ALA A 569 1.03 70.16 1.20
C ALA A 569 0.63 68.93 0.34
N ALA A 570 -0.69 68.73 0.27
CA ALA A 570 -1.50 67.93 -0.68
C ALA A 570 -1.63 66.42 -0.43
#